data_AF-A0A6I1EQW8-F1
#
_entry.id   AF-A0A6I1EQW8-F1
#
_cell.length_a   1.000
_cell.length_b   1.000
_cell.length_c   1.000
_cell.angle_alpha   90.00
_cell.angle_beta   90.00
_cell.angle_gamma   90.00
#
_symmetry.space_group_name_H-M   'P 1'
#
loop_
_entity.id
_entity.type
_entity.pdbx_description
1 polymer ?
#
loop_
_entity_poly.entity_id
_entity_poly.type
_entity_poly.pdbx_seq_one_letter_code
_entity_poly.pdbx_strand_id
1 'polypeptide(L)'
;MPFLSYLWVGSRKTLEVDARIREQDRLLHERGEQHQFLSFYSTEAGIAFAQVLIDKKSNEIPAALKFAQLLDLQGTIVTGDAMHCQRKFVTMLMNEARADYCLAVKQNQGKLCKEIELCFSQTPVEHHHETKEVGHGRKERRLIEVLPGELLPKELLKVWLGLKEGCIVRQTSWRTEIRAGGKEEETTEKVRYFILEPN
;
A
#
# COMPACT_ATOMS: atom_id res chain seq x y z
N MET A 1 -1.27 -18.35 20.86
CA MET A 1 -0.16 -17.50 20.43
C MET A 1 -0.07 -17.53 18.90
N PRO A 2 -0.50 -16.46 18.20
CA PRO A 2 0.01 -16.18 16.87
C PRO A 2 0.18 -14.65 16.67
N PHE A 3 1.30 -14.08 17.12
CA PHE A 3 1.68 -12.69 16.80
C PHE A 3 3.05 -12.60 16.12
N LEU A 4 3.73 -13.74 15.93
CA LEU A 4 5.09 -13.83 15.37
C LEU A 4 5.16 -13.93 13.84
N SER A 5 4.03 -13.88 13.12
CA SER A 5 4.01 -13.96 11.64
C SER A 5 4.03 -12.60 10.93
N TYR A 6 3.81 -11.47 11.63
CA TYR A 6 3.61 -10.16 10.98
C TYR A 6 4.86 -9.54 10.33
N LEU A 7 6.06 -10.02 10.68
CA LEU A 7 7.34 -9.53 10.14
C LEU A 7 7.95 -10.47 9.08
N TRP A 8 7.25 -11.55 8.75
CA TRP A 8 7.67 -12.50 7.73
C TRP A 8 6.51 -12.68 6.76
N VAL A 9 6.50 -11.90 5.67
CA VAL A 9 5.74 -12.21 4.45
C VAL A 9 6.39 -13.46 3.85
N GLY A 10 6.11 -14.62 4.46
CA GLY A 10 6.59 -15.90 3.97
C GLY A 10 5.87 -16.26 2.68
N SER A 11 6.61 -16.70 1.65
CA SER A 11 6.21 -17.54 0.49
C SER A 11 4.84 -17.32 -0.19
N ARG A 12 4.08 -16.26 0.12
CA ARG A 12 2.81 -15.92 -0.50
C ARG A 12 3.07 -14.97 -1.65
N LYS A 13 2.29 -15.17 -2.71
CA LYS A 13 2.27 -14.29 -3.87
C LYS A 13 1.87 -12.91 -3.39
N THR A 14 2.63 -11.89 -3.77
CA THR A 14 2.25 -10.50 -3.51
C THR A 14 1.96 -9.81 -4.83
N LEU A 15 0.83 -9.11 -4.86
CA LEU A 15 0.32 -8.39 -6.01
C LEU A 15 0.22 -6.91 -5.69
N GLU A 16 1.01 -6.10 -6.36
CA GLU A 16 0.93 -4.64 -6.25
C GLU A 16 -0.02 -4.08 -7.31
N VAL A 17 -0.96 -3.26 -6.84
CA VAL A 17 -1.92 -2.51 -7.67
C VAL A 17 -1.49 -1.05 -7.66
N ASP A 18 -1.01 -0.57 -8.80
CA ASP A 18 -0.47 0.78 -8.94
C ASP A 18 -0.98 1.45 -10.22
N ALA A 19 -1.54 2.66 -10.07
CA ALA A 19 -2.00 3.45 -11.20
C ALA A 19 -0.87 4.36 -11.68
N ARG A 20 -0.44 4.20 -12.94
CA ARG A 20 0.60 5.03 -13.55
C ARG A 20 0.06 5.79 -14.76
N ILE A 21 0.40 7.07 -14.84
CA ILE A 21 0.22 7.85 -16.07
C ILE A 21 1.40 7.58 -16.98
N ARG A 22 1.15 7.24 -18.24
CA ARG A 22 2.20 7.05 -19.24
C ARG A 22 1.90 7.87 -20.48
N GLU A 23 2.88 8.66 -20.91
CA GLU A 23 2.93 9.32 -22.22
C GLU A 23 3.77 8.46 -23.19
N GLN A 24 3.42 7.18 -23.32
CA GLN A 24 4.31 6.19 -23.96
C GLN A 24 4.18 6.05 -25.49
N ASP A 25 3.30 6.81 -26.14
CA ASP A 25 3.15 6.72 -27.60
C ASP A 25 3.51 8.06 -28.24
N ARG A 26 4.56 8.05 -29.08
CA ARG A 26 5.11 9.24 -29.75
C ARG A 26 4.05 9.90 -30.65
N LEU A 27 3.12 9.11 -31.20
CA LEU A 27 2.00 9.58 -32.02
C LEU A 27 0.86 10.21 -31.19
N LEU A 28 0.70 9.80 -29.92
CA LEU A 28 -0.30 10.37 -29.00
C LEU A 28 0.24 11.58 -28.23
N HIS A 29 1.55 11.61 -27.97
CA HIS A 29 2.26 12.75 -27.41
C HIS A 29 2.16 13.98 -28.34
N GLU A 30 2.23 13.79 -29.66
CA GLU A 30 2.01 14.86 -30.65
C GLU A 30 0.59 15.45 -30.61
N ARG A 31 -0.39 14.73 -30.01
CA ARG A 31 -1.78 15.17 -29.83
C ARG A 31 -2.08 15.68 -28.41
N GLY A 32 -1.10 15.65 -27.49
CA GLY A 32 -1.25 16.11 -26.11
C GLY A 32 -2.19 15.24 -25.25
N GLU A 33 -2.40 13.97 -25.60
CA GLU A 33 -3.37 13.12 -24.91
C GLU A 33 -2.73 12.26 -23.80
N GLN A 34 -3.03 12.60 -22.54
CA GLN A 34 -2.63 11.80 -21.38
C GLN A 34 -3.57 10.59 -21.19
N HIS A 35 -2.96 9.43 -20.95
CA HIS A 35 -3.65 8.17 -20.68
C HIS A 35 -3.16 7.59 -19.35
N GLN A 36 -4.10 7.14 -18.54
CA GLN A 36 -3.83 6.52 -17.24
C GLN A 36 -3.98 5.01 -17.37
N PHE A 37 -3.01 4.27 -16.85
CA PHE A 37 -3.04 2.80 -16.83
C PHE A 37 -3.00 2.30 -15.40
N LEU A 38 -3.87 1.35 -15.09
CA LEU A 38 -3.75 0.57 -13.88
C LEU A 38 -2.85 -0.64 -14.16
N SER A 39 -1.74 -0.76 -13.45
CA SER A 39 -0.80 -1.88 -13.57
C SER A 39 -0.93 -2.82 -12.39
N PHE A 40 -0.81 -4.11 -12.69
CA PHE A 40 -0.78 -5.19 -11.73
C PHE A 40 0.58 -5.88 -11.80
N TYR A 41 1.35 -5.74 -10.72
CA TYR A 41 2.74 -6.17 -10.66
C TYR A 41 2.91 -7.30 -9.64
N SER A 42 3.40 -8.44 -10.11
CA SER A 42 3.80 -9.52 -9.20
C SER A 42 5.21 -9.24 -8.73
N THR A 43 5.37 -8.98 -7.43
CA THR A 43 6.69 -8.74 -6.85
C THR A 43 7.55 -10.00 -6.85
N GLU A 44 6.93 -11.17 -6.69
CA GLU A 44 7.61 -12.47 -6.76
C GLU A 44 8.17 -12.74 -8.16
N ALA A 45 7.36 -12.54 -9.21
CA ALA A 45 7.78 -12.80 -10.58
C ALA A 45 8.58 -11.63 -11.20
N GLY A 46 8.59 -10.46 -10.56
CA GLY A 46 9.27 -9.27 -11.07
C GLY A 46 8.65 -8.70 -12.36
N ILE A 47 7.37 -8.99 -12.63
CA ILE A 47 6.69 -8.62 -13.89
C ILE A 47 5.37 -7.90 -13.64
N ALA A 48 5.08 -6.93 -14.51
CA ALA A 48 3.72 -6.43 -14.70
C ALA A 48 2.99 -7.41 -15.62
N PHE A 49 2.09 -8.23 -15.08
CA PHE A 49 1.39 -9.25 -15.87
C PHE A 49 0.07 -8.76 -16.44
N ALA A 50 -0.45 -7.62 -15.96
CA ALA A 50 -1.60 -6.97 -16.57
C ALA A 50 -1.53 -5.45 -16.49
N GLN A 51 -2.09 -4.81 -17.51
CA GLN A 51 -2.33 -3.38 -17.57
C GLN A 51 -3.73 -3.11 -18.11
N VAL A 52 -4.46 -2.23 -17.45
CA VAL A 52 -5.81 -1.82 -17.85
C VAL A 52 -5.76 -0.34 -18.17
N LEU A 53 -6.12 0.03 -19.40
CA LEU A 53 -6.33 1.42 -19.77
C LEU A 53 -7.57 1.96 -19.04
N ILE A 54 -7.40 3.05 -18.30
CA ILE A 54 -8.49 3.75 -17.62
C ILE A 54 -9.10 4.73 -18.62
N ASP A 55 -10.42 4.64 -18.79
CA ASP A 55 -11.16 5.57 -19.64
C ASP A 55 -10.97 7.01 -19.14
N LYS A 56 -10.84 7.98 -20.07
CA LYS A 56 -10.61 9.41 -19.75
C LYS A 56 -11.67 10.02 -18.82
N LYS A 57 -12.88 9.44 -18.75
CA LYS A 57 -13.97 9.88 -17.88
C LYS A 57 -14.17 8.98 -16.64
N SER A 58 -13.29 8.01 -16.42
CA SER A 58 -13.34 7.07 -15.30
C SER A 58 -12.16 7.26 -14.34
N ASN A 59 -12.10 6.48 -13.27
CA ASN A 59 -10.98 6.45 -12.32
C ASN A 59 -10.47 5.01 -12.14
N GLU A 60 -9.31 4.83 -11.49
CA GLU A 60 -8.69 3.50 -11.36
C GLU A 60 -9.49 2.49 -10.52
N ILE A 61 -10.45 2.95 -9.71
CA ILE A 61 -11.11 2.12 -8.70
C ILE A 61 -12.04 1.04 -9.31
N PRO A 62 -12.98 1.36 -10.23
CA PRO A 62 -13.74 0.35 -10.96
C PRO A 62 -12.86 -0.60 -11.76
N ALA A 63 -11.73 -0.12 -12.30
CA ALA A 63 -10.78 -0.96 -13.02
C ALA A 63 -10.11 -1.96 -12.07
N ALA A 64 -9.69 -1.52 -10.88
CA ALA A 64 -9.13 -2.37 -9.84
C ALA A 64 -10.13 -3.43 -9.36
N LEU A 65 -11.39 -3.03 -9.11
CA LEU A 65 -12.47 -3.94 -8.71
C LEU A 65 -12.74 -5.01 -9.78
N LYS A 66 -12.93 -4.59 -11.03
CA LYS A 66 -13.21 -5.51 -12.14
C LYS A 66 -12.05 -6.48 -12.35
N PHE A 67 -10.82 -5.99 -12.24
CA PHE A 67 -9.66 -6.83 -12.47
C PHE A 67 -9.47 -7.88 -11.36
N ALA A 68 -9.65 -7.50 -10.10
CA ALA A 68 -9.54 -8.44 -8.99
C ALA A 68 -10.64 -9.54 -9.03
N GLN A 69 -11.80 -9.27 -9.63
CA GLN A 69 -12.83 -10.30 -9.90
C GLN A 69 -12.43 -11.30 -10.99
N LEU A 70 -11.51 -10.95 -11.88
CA LEU A 70 -11.10 -11.80 -13.01
C LEU A 70 -9.92 -12.70 -12.66
N LEU A 71 -9.23 -12.43 -11.56
CA LEU A 71 -8.06 -13.19 -11.14
C LEU A 71 -8.38 -14.14 -10.00
N ASP A 72 -7.71 -15.30 -10.03
CA ASP A 72 -7.58 -16.13 -8.83
C ASP A 72 -6.50 -15.52 -7.93
N LEU A 73 -6.94 -14.76 -6.93
CA LEU A 73 -6.10 -14.10 -5.94
C LEU A 73 -6.04 -14.86 -4.62
N GLN A 74 -6.53 -16.10 -4.57
CA GLN A 74 -6.58 -16.86 -3.33
C GLN A 74 -5.17 -17.02 -2.73
N GLY A 75 -5.01 -16.61 -1.46
CA GLY A 75 -3.72 -16.65 -0.76
C GLY A 75 -2.68 -15.65 -1.30
N THR A 76 -3.12 -14.63 -2.03
CA THR A 76 -2.29 -13.51 -2.48
C THR A 76 -2.51 -12.30 -1.59
N ILE A 77 -1.44 -11.61 -1.22
CA ILE A 77 -1.54 -10.30 -0.56
C ILE A 77 -1.60 -9.21 -1.64
N VAL A 78 -2.68 -8.46 -1.67
CA VAL A 78 -2.88 -7.33 -2.56
C VAL A 78 -2.42 -6.05 -1.86
N THR A 79 -1.37 -5.42 -2.40
CA THR A 79 -0.89 -4.13 -1.90
C THR A 79 -1.36 -2.99 -2.79
N GLY A 80 -1.73 -1.87 -2.19
CA GLY A 80 -2.22 -0.71 -2.94
C GLY A 80 -2.02 0.61 -2.21
N ASP A 81 -2.04 1.69 -2.99
CA ASP A 81 -1.91 3.03 -2.45
C ASP A 81 -3.19 3.53 -1.73
N ALA A 82 -3.12 4.77 -1.27
CA ALA A 82 -4.21 5.42 -0.55
C ALA A 82 -5.49 5.64 -1.37
N MET A 83 -5.41 5.63 -2.70
CA MET A 83 -6.59 5.76 -3.57
C MET A 83 -7.37 4.45 -3.62
N HIS A 84 -6.67 3.32 -3.55
CA HIS A 84 -7.24 1.98 -3.53
C HIS A 84 -7.72 1.52 -2.14
N CYS A 85 -7.37 2.25 -1.07
CA CYS A 85 -7.86 2.03 0.29
C CYS A 85 -9.36 2.36 0.42
N GLN A 86 -10.20 1.50 -0.16
CA GLN A 86 -11.64 1.66 -0.22
C GLN A 86 -12.37 0.47 0.35
N ARG A 87 -13.45 0.76 1.08
CA ARG A 87 -14.30 -0.25 1.71
C ARG A 87 -14.78 -1.31 0.71
N LYS A 88 -15.27 -0.88 -0.46
CA LYS A 88 -15.74 -1.79 -1.52
C LYS A 88 -14.62 -2.68 -2.05
N PHE A 89 -13.41 -2.14 -2.18
CA PHE A 89 -12.26 -2.89 -2.66
C PHE A 89 -11.84 -3.96 -1.65
N VAL A 90 -11.71 -3.59 -0.37
CA VAL A 90 -11.46 -4.54 0.73
C VAL A 90 -12.54 -5.62 0.80
N THR A 91 -13.83 -5.25 0.71
CA THR A 91 -14.92 -6.23 0.71
C THR A 91 -14.82 -7.22 -0.43
N MET A 92 -14.49 -6.75 -1.64
CA MET A 92 -14.33 -7.62 -2.80
C MET A 92 -13.11 -8.54 -2.64
N LEU A 93 -11.95 -8.02 -2.19
CA LEU A 93 -10.75 -8.82 -1.97
C LEU A 93 -11.01 -9.97 -0.99
N MET A 94 -11.65 -9.65 0.13
CA MET A 94 -11.92 -10.62 1.19
C MET A 94 -13.01 -11.64 0.83
N ASN A 95 -14.17 -11.16 0.38
CA ASN A 95 -15.34 -12.03 0.24
C ASN A 95 -15.40 -12.74 -1.10
N GLU A 96 -14.92 -12.10 -2.19
CA GLU A 96 -15.01 -12.64 -3.55
C GLU A 96 -13.68 -13.26 -3.96
N ALA A 97 -12.57 -12.51 -3.85
CA ALA A 97 -11.26 -12.93 -4.34
C ALA A 97 -10.48 -13.82 -3.37
N ARG A 98 -10.90 -13.91 -2.09
CA ARG A 98 -10.23 -14.64 -1.01
C ARG A 98 -8.75 -14.27 -0.88
N ALA A 99 -8.48 -12.98 -1.04
CA ALA A 99 -7.15 -12.39 -1.07
C ALA A 99 -6.96 -11.49 0.14
N ASP A 100 -5.74 -11.48 0.66
CA ASP A 100 -5.38 -10.61 1.75
C ASP A 100 -5.05 -9.20 1.24
N TYR A 101 -5.04 -8.18 2.11
CA TYR A 101 -4.67 -6.81 1.71
C TYR A 101 -3.64 -6.14 2.62
N CYS A 102 -2.84 -5.26 2.01
CA CYS A 102 -2.02 -4.25 2.66
C CYS A 102 -2.25 -2.91 1.95
N LEU A 103 -3.06 -2.03 2.54
CA LEU A 103 -3.46 -0.79 1.89
C LEU A 103 -2.94 0.43 2.63
N ALA A 104 -2.32 1.35 1.90
CA ALA A 104 -1.90 2.63 2.46
C ALA A 104 -3.12 3.46 2.84
N VAL A 105 -3.10 4.12 4.00
CA VAL A 105 -4.18 5.00 4.45
C VAL A 105 -3.89 6.44 4.00
N LYS A 106 -4.92 7.11 3.47
CA LYS A 106 -4.83 8.50 3.03
C LYS A 106 -4.61 9.44 4.24
N GLN A 107 -3.46 10.10 4.29
CA GLN A 107 -3.02 10.91 5.44
C GLN A 107 -3.86 12.16 5.72
N ASN A 108 -4.59 12.70 4.74
CA ASN A 108 -5.24 14.01 4.87
C ASN A 108 -6.75 13.95 5.03
N GLN A 109 -7.38 12.77 5.06
CA GLN A 109 -8.84 12.65 5.12
C GLN A 109 -9.30 11.35 5.79
N GLY A 110 -10.02 11.48 6.91
CA GLY A 110 -10.91 10.43 7.42
C GLY A 110 -10.69 10.00 8.86
N LYS A 111 -11.74 9.40 9.44
CA LYS A 111 -11.74 8.86 10.81
C LYS A 111 -10.67 7.79 11.01
N LEU A 112 -10.41 6.94 10.00
CA LEU A 112 -9.43 5.87 10.09
C LEU A 112 -8.02 6.37 10.41
N CYS A 113 -7.51 7.37 9.67
CA CYS A 113 -6.15 7.90 9.88
C CYS A 113 -5.98 8.46 11.29
N LYS A 114 -6.96 9.24 11.77
CA LYS A 114 -6.93 9.84 13.11
C LYS A 114 -6.91 8.81 14.23
N GLU A 115 -7.70 7.74 14.10
CA GLU A 115 -7.72 6.67 15.10
C GLU A 115 -6.41 5.89 15.09
N ILE A 116 -5.81 5.64 13.90
CA ILE A 116 -4.48 5.02 13.80
C ILE A 116 -3.41 5.89 14.47
N GLU A 117 -3.38 7.19 14.17
CA GLU A 117 -2.48 8.16 14.81
C GLU A 117 -2.63 8.15 16.34
N LEU A 118 -3.87 8.13 16.82
CA LEU A 118 -4.18 8.06 18.24
C LEU A 118 -3.62 6.78 18.87
N CYS A 119 -3.86 5.62 18.26
CA CYS A 119 -3.34 4.33 18.73
C CYS A 119 -1.81 4.38 18.88
N PHE A 120 -1.10 4.88 17.86
CA PHE A 120 0.36 5.00 17.87
C PHE A 120 0.91 6.08 18.82
N SER A 121 0.08 7.02 19.28
CA SER A 121 0.48 8.01 20.29
C SER A 121 0.26 7.54 21.72
N GLN A 122 -0.68 6.62 21.95
CA GLN A 122 -1.11 6.18 23.28
C GLN A 122 -0.61 4.79 23.65
N THR A 123 -0.22 3.99 22.66
CA THR A 123 0.16 2.59 22.85
C THR A 123 1.66 2.41 22.60
N PRO A 124 2.41 1.82 23.56
CA PRO A 124 3.78 1.40 23.33
C PRO A 124 3.84 0.41 22.15
N VAL A 125 4.82 0.61 21.27
CA VAL A 125 5.03 -0.29 20.12
C VAL A 125 6.01 -1.39 20.52
N GLU A 126 5.52 -2.62 20.62
CA GLU A 126 6.36 -3.80 20.89
C GLU A 126 7.05 -4.30 19.61
N HIS A 127 6.35 -4.26 18.48
CA HIS A 127 6.83 -4.80 17.21
C HIS A 127 7.27 -3.68 16.27
N HIS A 128 8.58 -3.63 16.00
CA HIS A 128 9.15 -2.67 15.06
C HIS A 128 10.32 -3.28 14.30
N HIS A 129 10.63 -2.69 13.15
CA HIS A 129 11.78 -3.06 12.34
C HIS A 129 12.36 -1.84 11.67
N GLU A 130 13.68 -1.77 11.59
CA GLU A 130 14.40 -0.64 10.99
C GLU A 130 15.35 -1.11 9.90
N THR A 131 15.29 -0.44 8.76
CA THR A 131 16.22 -0.64 7.63
C THR A 131 16.97 0.65 7.34
N LYS A 132 18.25 0.52 6.95
CA LYS A 132 19.09 1.62 6.46
C LYS A 132 19.72 1.22 5.14
N GLU A 133 19.53 2.03 4.11
CA GLU A 133 20.03 1.80 2.77
C GLU A 133 20.79 3.04 2.27
N VAL A 134 21.91 2.81 1.60
CA VAL A 134 22.67 3.86 0.89
C VAL A 134 22.94 3.34 -0.51
N GLY A 135 22.46 4.07 -1.52
CA GLY A 135 22.56 3.64 -2.91
C GLY A 135 21.80 4.56 -3.85
N HIS A 136 22.09 4.47 -5.14
CA HIS A 136 21.41 5.24 -6.21
C HIS A 136 21.34 6.76 -5.95
N GLY A 137 22.36 7.34 -5.32
CA GLY A 137 22.40 8.77 -4.99
C GLY A 137 21.54 9.16 -3.80
N ARG A 138 21.20 8.24 -2.90
CA ARG A 138 20.35 8.51 -1.74
C ARG A 138 20.77 7.72 -0.50
N LYS A 139 20.54 8.31 0.68
CA LYS A 139 20.45 7.60 1.97
C LYS A 139 19.00 7.51 2.40
N GLU A 140 18.57 6.34 2.81
CA GLU A 140 17.21 6.13 3.32
C GLU A 140 17.23 5.28 4.59
N ARG A 141 16.55 5.78 5.62
CA ARG A 141 16.23 5.04 6.84
C ARG A 141 14.71 4.84 6.86
N ARG A 142 14.26 3.61 7.09
CA ARG A 142 12.83 3.31 7.26
C ARG A 142 12.64 2.61 8.59
N LEU A 143 11.74 3.13 9.42
CA LEU A 143 11.23 2.50 10.63
C LEU A 143 9.80 2.05 10.36
N ILE A 144 9.53 0.78 10.61
CA ILE A 144 8.21 0.16 10.54
C ILE A 144 7.80 -0.19 11.95
N GLU A 145 6.62 0.21 12.35
CA GLU A 145 6.03 -0.01 13.67
C GLU A 145 4.65 -0.62 13.48
N VAL A 146 4.34 -1.65 14.27
CA VAL A 146 3.11 -2.45 14.12
C VAL A 146 2.35 -2.47 15.43
N LEU A 147 1.05 -2.22 15.35
CA LEU A 147 0.11 -2.40 16.44
C LEU A 147 -1.05 -3.32 16.01
N PRO A 148 -1.65 -4.08 16.95
CA PRO A 148 -2.84 -4.88 16.65
C PRO A 148 -4.00 -4.01 16.12
N GLY A 149 -4.70 -4.50 15.11
CA GLY A 149 -5.83 -3.78 14.52
C GLY A 149 -7.03 -3.66 15.47
N GLU A 150 -7.19 -4.60 16.40
CA GLU A 150 -8.21 -4.59 17.44
C GLU A 150 -8.20 -3.36 18.37
N LEU A 151 -7.10 -2.59 18.38
CA LEU A 151 -7.02 -1.32 19.09
C LEU A 151 -7.92 -0.23 18.48
N LEU A 152 -8.32 -0.38 17.21
CA LEU A 152 -9.22 0.56 16.56
C LEU A 152 -10.66 0.45 17.10
N PRO A 153 -11.44 1.54 17.06
CA PRO A 153 -12.85 1.51 17.43
C PRO A 153 -13.65 0.45 16.65
N LYS A 154 -14.56 -0.26 17.34
CA LYS A 154 -15.42 -1.30 16.76
C LYS A 154 -16.15 -0.88 15.48
N GLU A 155 -16.51 0.39 15.36
CA GLU A 155 -17.18 0.93 14.18
C GLU A 155 -16.29 0.91 12.92
N LEU A 156 -14.96 1.06 13.09
CA LEU A 156 -14.01 0.91 11.99
C LEU A 156 -13.76 -0.58 11.69
N LEU A 157 -13.69 -1.42 12.71
CA LEU A 157 -13.49 -2.87 12.53
C LEU A 157 -14.65 -3.55 11.78
N LYS A 158 -15.88 -3.06 11.94
CA LYS A 158 -17.04 -3.53 11.15
C LYS A 158 -16.93 -3.17 9.66
N VAL A 159 -16.17 -2.12 9.37
CA VAL A 159 -16.10 -1.51 8.04
C VAL A 159 -14.90 -2.02 7.25
N TRP A 160 -13.79 -2.27 7.94
CA TRP A 160 -12.56 -2.82 7.37
C TRP A 160 -12.48 -4.30 7.74
N LEU A 161 -13.01 -5.13 6.84
CA LEU A 161 -13.06 -6.58 7.05
C LEU A 161 -11.66 -7.14 7.29
N GLY A 162 -11.56 -8.13 8.19
CA GLY A 162 -10.30 -8.74 8.61
C GLY A 162 -9.40 -7.86 9.50
N LEU A 163 -9.63 -6.54 9.60
CA LEU A 163 -8.72 -5.67 10.32
C LEU A 163 -8.69 -5.92 11.83
N LYS A 164 -9.76 -6.49 12.40
CA LYS A 164 -9.82 -6.82 13.84
C LYS A 164 -8.74 -7.84 14.20
N GLU A 165 -8.61 -8.88 13.39
CA GLU A 165 -7.61 -9.92 13.56
C GLU A 165 -6.24 -9.52 13.01
N GLY A 166 -6.17 -8.47 12.17
CA GLY A 166 -4.96 -7.98 11.52
C GLY A 166 -4.22 -6.89 12.31
N CYS A 167 -3.58 -5.96 11.58
CA CYS A 167 -2.72 -4.93 12.17
C CYS A 167 -2.81 -3.57 11.49
N ILE A 168 -2.41 -2.54 12.24
CA ILE A 168 -2.14 -1.20 11.74
C ILE A 168 -0.64 -0.96 11.76
N VAL A 169 -0.12 -0.33 10.71
CA VAL A 169 1.32 -0.11 10.53
C VAL A 169 1.59 1.38 10.40
N ARG A 170 2.60 1.87 11.12
CA ARG A 170 3.22 3.18 10.91
C ARG A 170 4.59 2.97 10.28
N GLN A 171 4.80 3.58 9.12
CA GLN A 171 6.10 3.64 8.47
C GLN A 171 6.61 5.07 8.52
N THR A 172 7.74 5.30 9.19
CA THR A 172 8.45 6.58 9.14
C THR A 172 9.70 6.42 8.28
N SER A 173 9.88 7.30 7.29
CA SER A 173 11.01 7.26 6.37
C SER A 173 11.76 8.58 6.39
N TRP A 174 13.08 8.51 6.58
CA TRP A 174 14.00 9.63 6.47
C TRP A 174 14.84 9.45 5.22
N ARG A 175 14.76 10.41 4.31
CA ARG A 175 15.38 10.35 2.98
C ARG A 175 16.27 11.56 2.75
N THR A 176 17.52 11.30 2.42
CA THR A 176 18.53 12.31 2.11
C THR A 176 19.05 12.07 0.69
N GLU A 177 18.87 13.04 -0.21
CA GLU A 177 19.45 12.98 -1.55
C GLU A 177 20.95 13.32 -1.50
N ILE A 178 21.75 12.59 -2.27
CA ILE A 178 23.18 12.81 -2.47
C ILE A 178 23.39 13.27 -3.90
N ARG A 179 23.78 14.55 -4.07
CA ARG A 179 24.14 15.11 -5.37
C ARG A 179 25.54 14.67 -5.81
N ALA A 180 25.83 14.93 -7.10
CA ALA A 180 27.18 14.81 -7.65
C ALA A 180 28.20 15.57 -6.78
N GLY A 181 29.34 14.94 -6.49
CA GLY A 181 30.35 15.46 -5.57
C GLY A 181 30.10 15.13 -4.09
N GLY A 182 29.11 14.29 -3.77
CA GLY A 182 28.85 13.81 -2.40
C GLY A 182 28.13 14.82 -1.51
N LYS A 183 27.60 15.91 -2.08
CA LYS A 183 26.85 16.92 -1.33
C LYS A 183 25.47 16.38 -0.95
N GLU A 184 25.20 16.31 0.34
CA GLU A 184 23.91 15.87 0.89
C GLU A 184 22.92 17.05 0.94
N GLU A 185 21.67 16.77 0.58
CA GLU A 185 20.56 17.69 0.76
C GLU A 185 19.95 17.59 2.17
N GLU A 186 18.93 18.41 2.43
CA GLU A 186 18.14 18.30 3.65
C GLU A 186 17.43 16.94 3.71
N THR A 187 17.39 16.35 4.91
CA THR A 187 16.71 15.08 5.11
C THR A 187 15.21 15.31 5.20
N THR A 188 14.47 14.66 4.31
CA THR A 188 13.00 14.69 4.30
C THR A 188 12.45 13.57 5.17
N GLU A 189 11.52 13.89 6.06
CA GLU A 189 10.77 12.92 6.84
C GLU A 189 9.38 12.69 6.24
N LYS A 190 8.97 11.44 6.13
CA LYS A 190 7.63 11.06 5.69
C LYS A 190 7.08 9.92 6.54
N VAL A 191 5.98 10.18 7.24
CA VAL A 191 5.19 9.15 7.92
C VAL A 191 4.14 8.62 6.94
N ARG A 192 3.83 7.32 6.95
CA ARG A 192 2.71 6.69 6.23
C ARG A 192 2.04 5.66 7.15
N TYR A 193 0.74 5.49 6.97
CA TYR A 193 -0.04 4.49 7.69
C TYR A 193 -0.55 3.43 6.72
N PHE A 194 -0.65 2.19 7.19
CA PHE A 194 -1.21 1.08 6.43
C PHE A 194 -2.15 0.27 7.32
N ILE A 195 -3.12 -0.39 6.70
CA ILE A 195 -3.97 -1.41 7.31
C ILE A 195 -3.71 -2.75 6.64
N LEU A 196 -3.61 -3.80 7.46
CA LEU A 196 -3.46 -5.19 7.04
C LEU A 196 -4.50 -6.06 7.76
N GLU A 197 -4.97 -7.07 7.07
CA GLU A 197 -5.69 -8.21 7.66
C GLU A 197 -4.70 -9.30 8.13
N PRO A 198 -5.12 -10.30 8.95
CA PRO A 198 -4.21 -11.30 9.50
C PRO A 198 -3.66 -12.25 8.43
N ASN A 199 -2.45 -12.74 8.68
CA ASN A 199 -1.83 -13.85 7.94
C ASN A 199 -2.47 -15.20 8.22
#